data_AF-A0A6V7XHS4-F1
#
_entry.id   AF-A0A6V7XHS4-F1
#
_cell.length_a   1.000
_cell.length_b   1.000
_cell.length_c   1.000
_cell.angle_alpha   90.00
_cell.angle_beta   90.00
_cell.angle_gamma   90.00
#
_symmetry.space_group_name_H-M   'P 1'
#
loop_
_entity.id
_entity.type
_entity.pdbx_description
1 polymer ?
#
loop_
_entity_poly.entity_id
_entity_poly.type
_entity_poly.pdbx_seq_one_letter_code
_entity_poly.pdbx_strand_id
1 'polypeptide(L)'
;MRNFVRIYFKHWLDKLYVENFVDKKIIGQVENIFSFIKQGFGQLINEADWIRDESKNKAKIKLSKMKQNIGYYKLIEDNIFLNKLYKKYKINENMPWIEMFVQLERNYYLWPTIDYQASFFVDGYYKWAFNSLAIYGGIMHSPWFDSTSPQPLNFGGIGTLLGHEISHGFDSSGFHFDEIGDRIDQKDVDQETYKRWKKDFNVLSNNIIIMRTTNYVQIDVLHYQKI
;
A
#
# COMPACT_ATOMS: atom_id res chain seq x y z
N MET A 1 5.45 -2.32 -27.58
CA MET A 1 4.23 -1.47 -27.49
C MET A 1 3.51 -1.52 -26.15
N ARG A 2 3.24 -2.69 -25.51
CA ARG A 2 2.47 -2.78 -24.24
C ARG A 2 2.95 -1.86 -23.10
N ASN A 3 4.26 -1.60 -22.98
CA ASN A 3 4.79 -0.73 -21.93
C ASN A 3 4.60 0.77 -22.22
N PHE A 4 4.36 1.16 -23.47
CA PHE A 4 4.33 2.56 -23.88
C PHE A 4 3.11 3.30 -23.30
N VAL A 5 1.91 2.74 -23.49
CA VAL A 5 0.66 3.30 -22.96
C VAL A 5 0.68 3.31 -21.43
N ARG A 6 1.24 2.27 -20.80
CA ARG A 6 1.38 2.17 -19.33
C ARG A 6 2.31 3.22 -18.74
N ILE A 7 3.25 3.78 -19.51
CA ILE A 7 4.16 4.83 -19.06
C ILE A 7 3.55 6.20 -19.32
N TYR A 8 3.28 6.52 -20.60
CA TYR A 8 2.91 7.89 -20.99
C TYR A 8 1.42 8.18 -20.85
N PHE A 9 0.55 7.17 -20.78
CA PHE A 9 -0.91 7.34 -20.70
C PHE A 9 -1.53 6.62 -19.50
N LYS A 10 -0.75 6.40 -18.44
CA LYS A 10 -1.14 5.58 -17.29
C LYS A 10 -2.49 5.97 -16.68
N HIS A 11 -2.80 7.26 -16.54
CA HIS A 11 -4.02 7.72 -15.87
C HIS A 11 -5.28 7.45 -16.70
N TRP A 12 -5.20 7.66 -18.03
CA TRP A 12 -6.29 7.32 -18.94
C TRP A 12 -6.49 5.81 -19.04
N LEU A 13 -5.40 5.05 -19.10
CA LEU A 13 -5.47 3.60 -19.06
C LEU A 13 -6.08 3.10 -17.75
N ASP A 14 -5.75 3.73 -16.63
CA ASP A 14 -6.29 3.38 -15.32
C ASP A 14 -7.77 3.72 -15.20
N LYS A 15 -8.21 4.85 -15.75
CA LYS A 15 -9.64 5.18 -15.89
C LYS A 15 -10.40 4.08 -16.63
N LEU A 16 -9.90 3.69 -17.80
CA LEU A 16 -10.50 2.61 -18.58
C LEU A 16 -10.50 1.29 -17.80
N TYR A 17 -9.43 0.99 -17.09
CA TYR A 17 -9.36 -0.21 -16.25
C TYR A 17 -10.44 -0.18 -15.17
N VAL A 18 -10.56 0.92 -14.43
CA VAL A 18 -11.54 1.05 -13.35
C VAL A 18 -12.97 0.96 -13.87
N GLU A 19 -13.29 1.65 -14.97
CA GLU A 19 -14.63 1.65 -15.56
C GLU A 19 -15.08 0.27 -16.05
N ASN A 20 -14.13 -0.59 -16.47
CA ASN A 20 -14.45 -1.88 -17.08
C ASN A 20 -14.24 -3.08 -16.14
N PHE A 21 -13.35 -2.98 -15.16
CA PHE A 21 -12.89 -4.14 -14.37
C PHE A 21 -12.99 -3.96 -12.85
N VAL A 22 -13.27 -2.76 -12.35
CA VAL A 22 -13.33 -2.52 -10.90
C VAL A 22 -14.78 -2.32 -10.47
N ASP A 23 -15.33 -3.31 -9.76
CA ASP A 23 -16.63 -3.17 -9.08
C ASP A 23 -16.45 -2.38 -7.78
N LYS A 24 -17.11 -1.22 -7.69
CA LYS A 24 -17.09 -0.37 -6.49
C LYS A 24 -17.65 -1.09 -5.25
N LYS A 25 -18.50 -2.10 -5.42
CA LYS A 25 -18.98 -2.94 -4.31
C LYS A 25 -17.87 -3.77 -3.69
N ILE A 26 -16.94 -4.28 -4.50
CA ILE A 26 -15.77 -5.03 -4.03
C ILE A 26 -14.89 -4.14 -3.15
N ILE A 27 -14.65 -2.89 -3.57
CA ILE A 27 -13.88 -1.91 -2.77
C ILE A 27 -14.48 -1.77 -1.37
N GLY A 28 -15.80 -1.58 -1.26
CA GLY A 28 -16.46 -1.48 0.05
C GLY A 28 -16.35 -2.75 0.90
N GLN A 29 -16.32 -3.93 0.28
CA GLN A 29 -16.10 -5.20 0.99
C GLN A 29 -14.65 -5.32 1.50
N VAL A 30 -13.66 -4.92 0.70
CA VAL A 30 -12.25 -4.90 1.11
C VAL A 30 -12.01 -3.85 2.21
N GLU A 31 -12.64 -2.67 2.13
CA GLU A 31 -12.61 -1.66 3.19
C GLU A 31 -13.18 -2.20 4.52
N ASN A 32 -14.23 -3.03 4.48
CA ASN A 32 -14.75 -3.68 5.66
C ASN A 32 -13.75 -4.69 6.25
N ILE A 33 -13.12 -5.53 5.42
CA ILE A 33 -12.07 -6.44 5.88
C ILE A 33 -10.93 -5.65 6.51
N PHE A 34 -10.49 -4.56 5.87
CA PHE A 34 -9.46 -3.68 6.45
C PHE A 34 -9.84 -3.17 7.83
N SER A 35 -11.09 -2.77 8.05
CA SER A 35 -11.57 -2.32 9.36
C SER A 35 -11.41 -3.43 10.43
N PHE A 36 -11.77 -4.67 10.09
CA PHE A 36 -11.58 -5.82 11.00
C PHE A 36 -10.10 -6.13 11.27
N ILE A 37 -9.25 -6.11 10.24
CA ILE A 37 -7.81 -6.34 10.41
C ILE A 37 -7.19 -5.23 11.26
N LYS A 38 -7.56 -3.97 11.03
CA LYS A 38 -7.12 -2.82 11.83
C LYS A 38 -7.55 -2.95 13.30
N GLN A 39 -8.77 -3.42 13.56
CA GLN A 39 -9.25 -3.69 14.92
C GLN A 39 -8.44 -4.81 15.59
N GLY A 40 -8.23 -5.93 14.89
CA GLY A 40 -7.41 -7.05 15.39
C GLY A 40 -5.97 -6.62 15.67
N PHE A 41 -5.36 -5.82 14.80
CA PHE A 41 -4.02 -5.26 15.03
C PHE A 41 -3.98 -4.39 16.28
N GLY A 42 -5.03 -3.58 16.53
CA GLY A 42 -5.17 -2.81 17.76
C GLY A 42 -5.27 -3.67 19.03
N GLN A 43 -5.91 -4.84 18.94
CA GLN A 43 -5.95 -5.82 20.03
C GLN A 43 -4.57 -6.44 20.27
N LEU A 44 -3.84 -6.79 19.21
CA LEU A 44 -2.45 -7.28 19.33
C LEU A 44 -1.53 -6.27 20.02
N ILE A 45 -1.66 -4.97 19.69
CA ILE A 45 -0.93 -3.90 20.39
C ILE A 45 -1.29 -3.87 21.89
N ASN A 46 -2.56 -4.07 22.24
CA ASN A 46 -3.00 -4.09 23.64
C ASN A 46 -2.39 -5.25 24.43
N GLU A 47 -2.42 -6.44 23.84
CA GLU A 47 -2.00 -7.70 24.46
C GLU A 47 -0.48 -7.89 24.48
N ALA A 48 0.27 -7.05 23.76
CA ALA A 48 1.72 -7.14 23.72
C ALA A 48 2.36 -6.74 25.07
N ASP A 49 2.62 -7.72 25.94
CA ASP A 49 3.23 -7.53 27.27
C ASP A 49 4.65 -6.94 27.24
N TRP A 50 5.31 -7.00 26.08
CA TRP A 50 6.65 -6.46 25.89
C TRP A 50 6.68 -4.96 25.56
N ILE A 51 5.54 -4.35 25.24
CA ILE A 51 5.38 -2.92 24.94
C ILE A 51 4.86 -2.20 26.20
N ARG A 52 5.50 -1.10 26.60
CA ARG A 52 5.01 -0.27 27.71
C ARG A 52 3.73 0.49 27.35
N ASP A 53 2.90 0.80 28.33
CA ASP A 53 1.58 1.42 28.12
C ASP A 53 1.65 2.76 27.35
N GLU A 54 2.68 3.58 27.61
CA GLU A 54 2.89 4.83 26.86
C GLU A 54 3.11 4.55 25.36
N SER A 55 3.96 3.58 25.02
CA SER A 55 4.22 3.18 23.64
C SER A 55 3.00 2.50 23.01
N LYS A 56 2.22 1.72 23.77
CA LYS A 56 0.93 1.18 23.30
C LYS A 56 -0.03 2.31 22.91
N ASN A 57 -0.12 3.37 23.71
CA ASN A 57 -0.99 4.51 23.43
C ASN A 57 -0.54 5.26 22.16
N LYS A 58 0.76 5.54 22.01
CA LYS A 58 1.30 6.13 20.77
C LYS A 58 1.02 5.26 19.55
N ALA A 59 1.24 3.95 19.66
CA ALA A 59 0.99 3.00 18.58
C ALA A 59 -0.50 2.96 18.17
N LYS A 60 -1.44 3.01 19.13
CA LYS A 60 -2.87 3.10 18.85
C LYS A 60 -3.28 4.41 18.17
N ILE A 61 -2.69 5.54 18.59
CA ILE A 61 -2.93 6.84 17.95
C ILE A 61 -2.44 6.80 16.50
N LYS A 62 -1.26 6.22 16.27
CA LYS A 62 -0.74 5.99 14.91
C LYS A 62 -1.67 5.12 14.07
N LEU A 63 -2.08 3.97 14.62
CA LEU A 63 -3.01 3.07 13.97
C LEU A 63 -4.32 3.79 13.64
N SER A 64 -4.89 4.54 14.59
CA SER A 64 -6.18 5.21 14.38
C SER A 64 -6.11 6.25 13.25
N LYS A 65 -5.04 7.05 13.19
CA LYS A 65 -4.82 8.05 12.12
C LYS A 65 -4.31 7.46 10.79
N MET A 66 -4.02 6.16 10.73
CA MET A 66 -3.57 5.50 9.50
C MET A 66 -4.62 5.64 8.40
N LYS A 67 -4.20 6.24 7.28
CA LYS A 67 -5.01 6.49 6.09
C LYS A 67 -4.99 5.27 5.17
N GLN A 68 -6.09 5.05 4.47
CA GLN A 68 -6.23 3.96 3.49
C GLN A 68 -6.59 4.52 2.12
N ASN A 69 -5.98 3.98 1.07
CA ASN A 69 -6.36 4.21 -0.32
C ASN A 69 -6.60 2.86 -0.99
N ILE A 70 -7.85 2.43 -1.05
CA ILE A 70 -8.23 1.08 -1.50
C ILE A 70 -8.88 1.19 -2.89
N GLY A 71 -8.33 0.46 -3.85
CA GLY A 71 -8.89 0.32 -5.20
C GLY A 71 -8.18 1.26 -6.17
N TYR A 72 -8.63 2.52 -6.24
CA TYR A 72 -8.11 3.48 -7.20
C TYR A 72 -8.13 4.93 -6.69
N TYR A 73 -7.35 5.79 -7.32
CA TYR A 73 -7.31 7.22 -6.98
C TYR A 73 -8.51 7.95 -7.59
N LYS A 74 -9.38 8.57 -6.80
CA LYS A 74 -10.57 9.29 -7.32
C LYS A 74 -10.27 10.34 -8.40
N LEU A 75 -9.04 10.88 -8.45
CA LEU A 75 -8.57 11.84 -9.47
C LEU A 75 -8.74 11.34 -10.91
N ILE A 76 -8.70 10.03 -11.18
CA ILE A 76 -8.89 9.50 -12.55
C ILE A 76 -10.35 9.58 -13.02
N GLU A 77 -11.31 9.78 -12.12
CA GLU A 77 -12.71 10.01 -12.49
C GLU A 77 -12.91 11.41 -13.09
N ASP A 78 -12.06 12.38 -12.72
CA ASP A 78 -12.15 13.77 -13.18
C ASP A 78 -11.53 13.97 -14.58
N ASN A 79 -12.39 14.07 -15.59
CA ASN A 79 -11.99 14.35 -16.97
C ASN A 79 -11.33 15.72 -17.13
N ILE A 80 -11.68 16.73 -16.32
CA ILE A 80 -11.07 18.06 -16.38
C ILE A 80 -9.61 17.97 -15.94
N PHE A 81 -9.36 17.27 -14.84
CA PHE A 81 -8.01 16.98 -14.35
C PHE A 81 -7.19 16.24 -15.40
N LEU A 82 -7.70 15.14 -15.96
CA LEU A 82 -6.99 14.36 -16.99
C LEU A 82 -6.71 15.21 -18.23
N ASN A 83 -7.70 15.92 -18.77
CA ASN A 83 -7.50 16.79 -19.94
C ASN A 83 -6.44 17.86 -19.69
N LYS A 84 -6.38 18.43 -18.48
CA LYS A 84 -5.34 19.38 -18.09
C LYS A 84 -3.96 18.74 -18.03
N LEU A 85 -3.84 17.54 -17.44
CA LEU A 85 -2.59 16.79 -17.32
C LEU A 85 -1.98 16.44 -18.68
N TYR A 86 -2.85 16.14 -19.67
CA TYR A 86 -2.46 15.76 -21.02
C TYR A 86 -2.49 16.91 -22.04
N LYS A 87 -2.78 18.15 -21.62
CA LYS A 87 -2.96 19.31 -22.52
C LYS A 87 -1.78 19.57 -23.47
N LYS A 88 -0.55 19.23 -23.06
CA LYS A 88 0.68 19.43 -23.86
C LYS A 88 0.98 18.28 -24.85
N TYR A 89 0.22 17.18 -24.79
CA TYR A 89 0.41 16.03 -25.67
C TYR A 89 -0.16 16.38 -27.06
N LYS A 90 0.74 16.72 -27.99
CA LYS A 90 0.41 17.03 -29.38
C LYS A 90 0.88 15.91 -30.30
N ILE A 91 0.31 14.73 -30.13
CA ILE A 91 0.62 13.55 -30.93
C ILE A 91 -0.56 13.21 -31.86
N ASN A 92 -0.28 12.54 -32.98
CA ASN A 92 -1.31 12.03 -33.88
C ASN A 92 -0.82 10.72 -34.53
N GLU A 93 -1.75 9.99 -35.16
CA GLU A 93 -1.51 8.67 -35.75
C GLU A 93 -0.53 8.65 -36.94
N ASN A 94 -0.35 9.79 -37.62
CA ASN A 94 0.51 9.92 -38.79
C ASN A 94 1.93 10.43 -38.45
N MET A 95 2.21 10.68 -37.17
CA MET A 95 3.50 11.19 -36.71
C MET A 95 4.58 10.10 -36.77
N PRO A 96 5.80 10.40 -37.28
CA PRO A 96 6.92 9.48 -37.21
C PRO A 96 7.17 9.02 -35.77
N TRP A 97 7.41 7.72 -35.56
CA TRP A 97 7.51 7.15 -34.21
C TRP A 97 8.54 7.86 -33.32
N ILE A 98 9.69 8.25 -33.89
CA ILE A 98 10.75 8.95 -33.14
C ILE A 98 10.30 10.34 -32.67
N GLU A 99 9.53 11.06 -33.49
CA GLU A 99 9.00 12.38 -33.13
C GLU A 99 7.97 12.23 -32.01
N MET A 100 7.06 11.26 -32.14
CA MET A 100 6.08 10.94 -31.10
C MET A 100 6.77 10.57 -29.78
N PHE A 101 7.79 9.71 -29.82
CA PHE A 101 8.56 9.30 -28.65
C PHE A 101 9.21 10.49 -27.95
N VAL A 102 9.92 11.35 -28.70
CA VAL A 102 10.59 12.54 -28.14
C VAL A 102 9.58 13.50 -27.51
N GLN A 103 8.41 13.70 -28.12
CA GLN A 103 7.37 14.55 -27.55
C GLN A 103 6.80 13.98 -26.24
N LEU A 104 6.60 12.66 -26.17
CA LEU A 104 6.06 11.99 -25.00
C LEU A 104 7.05 11.98 -23.84
N GLU A 105 8.32 11.66 -24.09
CA GLU A 105 9.40 11.78 -23.11
C GLU A 105 9.47 13.20 -22.54
N ARG A 106 9.56 14.20 -23.42
CA ARG A 106 9.60 15.61 -22.99
C ARG A 106 8.40 15.97 -22.12
N ASN A 107 7.21 15.56 -22.51
CA ASN A 107 6.00 15.89 -21.75
C ASN A 107 5.92 15.11 -20.42
N TYR A 108 6.41 13.88 -20.39
CA TYR A 108 6.48 13.04 -19.19
C TYR A 108 7.43 13.65 -18.15
N TYR A 109 8.63 14.09 -18.56
CA TYR A 109 9.57 14.77 -17.66
C TYR A 109 9.06 16.12 -17.14
N LEU A 110 8.13 16.76 -17.85
CA LEU A 110 7.51 18.02 -17.44
C LEU A 110 6.23 17.84 -16.62
N TRP A 111 5.85 16.60 -16.27
CA TRP A 111 4.68 16.37 -15.44
C TRP A 111 4.87 16.87 -14.02
N PRO A 112 3.81 17.40 -13.39
CA PRO A 112 3.84 17.67 -11.97
C PRO A 112 4.09 16.37 -11.20
N THR A 113 4.85 16.46 -10.12
CA THR A 113 5.03 15.34 -9.18
C THR A 113 3.70 15.05 -8.51
N ILE A 114 2.98 14.07 -9.05
CA ILE A 114 1.74 13.55 -8.48
C ILE A 114 2.08 12.20 -7.87
N ASP A 115 1.76 12.05 -6.59
CA ASP A 115 1.89 10.78 -5.91
C ASP A 115 0.78 9.81 -6.35
N TYR A 116 1.01 9.17 -7.51
CA TYR A 116 0.02 8.36 -8.20
C TYR A 116 0.62 7.06 -8.72
N GLN A 117 -0.02 5.96 -8.31
CA GLN A 117 0.19 4.61 -8.82
C GLN A 117 -1.11 4.11 -9.42
N ALA A 118 -1.03 3.47 -10.58
CA ALA A 118 -2.22 3.03 -11.30
C ALA A 118 -2.85 1.82 -10.60
N SER A 119 -4.18 1.80 -10.50
CA SER A 119 -4.93 0.74 -9.84
C SER A 119 -4.81 -0.63 -10.50
N PHE A 120 -4.42 -0.72 -11.77
CA PHE A 120 -4.26 -2.00 -12.47
C PHE A 120 -3.01 -2.81 -12.06
N PHE A 121 -2.16 -2.29 -11.16
CA PHE A 121 -1.07 -3.08 -10.59
C PHE A 121 -1.61 -4.09 -9.57
N VAL A 122 -0.96 -5.25 -9.48
CA VAL A 122 -1.32 -6.31 -8.52
C VAL A 122 -0.36 -6.18 -7.35
N ASP A 123 -0.58 -5.17 -6.51
CA ASP A 123 0.35 -4.82 -5.44
C ASP A 123 -0.33 -3.96 -4.35
N GLY A 124 0.40 -3.77 -3.25
CA GLY A 124 0.10 -2.85 -2.15
C GLY A 124 1.35 -2.08 -1.76
N TYR A 125 1.20 -1.01 -0.99
CA TYR A 125 2.35 -0.38 -0.35
C TYR A 125 1.94 0.45 0.87
N TYR A 126 2.93 0.71 1.72
CA TYR A 126 2.86 1.64 2.82
C TYR A 126 3.80 2.83 2.62
N LYS A 127 3.32 4.04 2.95
CA LYS A 127 4.11 5.28 2.98
C LYS A 127 4.18 5.83 4.38
N TRP A 128 5.37 5.73 4.98
CA TRP A 128 5.61 6.20 6.33
C TRP A 128 5.40 7.71 6.50
N ALA A 129 5.89 8.50 5.55
CA ALA A 129 5.78 9.97 5.56
C ALA A 129 4.33 10.50 5.50
N PHE A 130 3.35 9.64 5.20
CA PHE A 130 1.94 10.03 5.15
C PHE A 130 1.06 9.23 6.13
N ASN A 131 1.66 8.32 6.90
CA ASN A 131 0.96 7.32 7.71
C ASN A 131 -0.20 6.69 6.90
N SER A 132 0.11 6.23 5.68
CA SER A 132 -0.90 5.83 4.70
C SER A 132 -0.49 4.56 3.98
N LEU A 133 -1.44 3.64 3.83
CA LEU A 133 -1.33 2.52 2.92
C LEU A 133 -2.17 2.72 1.66
N ALA A 134 -1.83 1.97 0.63
CA ALA A 134 -2.67 1.79 -0.54
C ALA A 134 -2.67 0.33 -0.99
N ILE A 135 -3.84 -0.14 -1.42
CA ILE A 135 -4.02 -1.44 -2.08
C ILE A 135 -4.65 -1.17 -3.44
N TYR A 136 -4.06 -1.71 -4.49
CA TYR A 136 -4.52 -1.46 -5.86
C TYR A 136 -5.70 -2.35 -6.25
N GLY A 137 -6.57 -1.85 -7.12
CA GLY A 137 -7.73 -2.59 -7.63
C GLY A 137 -7.35 -3.87 -8.39
N GLY A 138 -6.12 -3.96 -8.92
CA GLY A 138 -5.58 -5.13 -9.62
C GLY A 138 -5.46 -6.36 -8.74
N ILE A 139 -5.28 -6.20 -7.43
CA ILE A 139 -5.21 -7.35 -6.49
C ILE A 139 -6.58 -7.76 -5.95
N MET A 140 -7.65 -7.03 -6.25
CA MET A 140 -9.01 -7.30 -5.71
C MET A 140 -9.78 -8.33 -6.55
N HIS A 141 -9.08 -9.36 -7.02
CA HIS A 141 -9.61 -10.44 -7.83
C HIS A 141 -9.10 -11.79 -7.30
N SER A 142 -9.75 -12.88 -7.71
CA SER A 142 -9.31 -14.23 -7.35
C SER A 142 -7.86 -14.46 -7.78
N PRO A 143 -7.01 -15.12 -6.96
CA PRO A 143 -7.34 -15.83 -5.70
C PRO A 143 -7.29 -14.96 -4.44
N TRP A 144 -7.00 -13.67 -4.55
CA TRP A 144 -6.80 -12.78 -3.39
C TRP A 144 -8.12 -12.33 -2.77
N PHE A 145 -9.11 -12.05 -3.61
CA PHE A 145 -10.44 -11.67 -3.17
C PHE A 145 -11.51 -12.17 -4.15
N ASP A 146 -12.61 -12.68 -3.60
CA ASP A 146 -13.81 -13.03 -4.35
C ASP A 146 -15.04 -12.79 -3.48
N SER A 147 -15.98 -11.99 -3.97
CA SER A 147 -17.21 -11.61 -3.24
C SER A 147 -18.14 -12.79 -3.00
N THR A 148 -17.98 -13.88 -3.74
CA THR A 148 -18.77 -15.12 -3.59
C THR A 148 -18.08 -16.17 -2.70
N SER A 149 -16.79 -15.99 -2.41
CA SER A 149 -16.02 -16.91 -1.58
C SER A 149 -16.34 -16.76 -0.08
N PRO A 150 -16.25 -17.84 0.71
CA PRO A 150 -16.38 -17.76 2.16
C PRO A 150 -15.40 -16.75 2.76
N GLN A 151 -15.86 -15.98 3.75
CA GLN A 151 -15.06 -14.93 4.41
C GLN A 151 -13.65 -15.40 4.83
N PRO A 152 -13.43 -16.60 5.42
CA PRO A 152 -12.09 -17.04 5.79
C PRO A 152 -11.07 -17.04 4.64
N LEU A 153 -11.50 -17.30 3.40
CA LEU A 153 -10.60 -17.25 2.23
C LEU A 153 -10.20 -15.81 1.92
N ASN A 154 -11.14 -14.85 1.96
CA ASN A 154 -10.85 -13.44 1.75
C ASN A 154 -9.97 -12.87 2.87
N PHE A 155 -10.18 -13.28 4.13
CA PHE A 155 -9.31 -12.91 5.24
C PHE A 155 -7.90 -13.50 5.08
N GLY A 156 -7.77 -14.75 4.60
CA GLY A 156 -6.46 -15.36 4.34
C GLY A 156 -5.75 -14.79 3.10
N GLY A 157 -6.49 -14.35 2.09
CA GLY A 157 -5.98 -13.73 0.88
C GLY A 157 -5.70 -12.24 1.09
N ILE A 158 -6.63 -11.39 0.69
CA ILE A 158 -6.48 -9.92 0.79
C ILE A 158 -6.31 -9.45 2.24
N GLY A 159 -6.89 -10.13 3.23
CA GLY A 159 -6.73 -9.78 4.64
C GLY A 159 -5.28 -9.90 5.13
N THR A 160 -4.54 -10.92 4.70
CA THR A 160 -3.10 -11.04 4.99
C THR A 160 -2.31 -9.87 4.42
N LEU A 161 -2.59 -9.48 3.16
CA LEU A 161 -1.94 -8.32 2.55
C LEU A 161 -2.28 -7.01 3.28
N LEU A 162 -3.53 -6.82 3.70
CA LEU A 162 -3.92 -5.64 4.49
C LEU A 162 -3.17 -5.61 5.83
N GLY A 163 -3.03 -6.77 6.48
CA GLY A 163 -2.23 -6.91 7.69
C GLY A 163 -0.75 -6.58 7.46
N HIS A 164 -0.19 -7.03 6.34
CA HIS A 164 1.17 -6.72 5.91
C HIS A 164 1.40 -5.22 5.82
N GLU A 165 0.54 -4.51 5.08
CA GLU A 165 0.68 -3.07 4.91
C GLU A 165 0.49 -2.31 6.22
N ILE A 166 -0.42 -2.74 7.11
CA ILE A 166 -0.52 -2.14 8.45
C ILE A 166 0.78 -2.35 9.23
N SER A 167 1.40 -3.53 9.14
CA SER A 167 2.62 -3.87 9.86
C SER A 167 3.80 -2.97 9.47
N HIS A 168 3.86 -2.50 8.22
CA HIS A 168 4.85 -1.53 7.76
C HIS A 168 4.77 -0.18 8.50
N GLY A 169 3.64 0.14 9.12
CA GLY A 169 3.53 1.27 10.03
C GLY A 169 4.36 1.10 11.32
N PHE A 170 4.78 -0.12 11.65
CA PHE A 170 5.43 -0.48 12.92
C PHE A 170 6.71 -1.31 12.74
N ASP A 171 7.12 -1.56 11.50
CA ASP A 171 8.38 -2.26 11.19
C ASP A 171 9.62 -1.40 11.49
N SER A 172 10.79 -1.86 11.08
CA SER A 172 12.06 -1.17 11.34
C SER A 172 12.14 0.25 10.81
N SER A 173 11.42 0.54 9.72
CA SER A 173 11.37 1.85 9.11
C SER A 173 10.21 2.65 9.70
N GLY A 174 9.01 2.07 9.73
CA GLY A 174 7.78 2.70 10.18
C GLY A 174 7.82 3.13 11.63
N PHE A 175 8.51 2.40 12.50
CA PHE A 175 8.68 2.76 13.91
C PHE A 175 9.22 4.19 14.13
N HIS A 176 10.01 4.70 13.18
CA HIS A 176 10.61 6.05 13.26
C HIS A 176 9.69 7.16 12.75
N PHE A 177 8.40 6.89 12.56
CA PHE A 177 7.42 7.87 12.12
C PHE A 177 6.22 7.91 13.07
N ASP A 178 5.72 9.11 13.34
CA ASP A 178 4.55 9.29 14.18
C ASP A 178 3.22 9.10 13.41
N GLU A 179 2.11 9.50 14.02
CA GLU A 179 0.79 9.34 13.43
C GLU A 179 0.44 10.32 12.30
N ILE A 180 1.22 11.40 12.14
CA ILE A 180 1.07 12.35 11.03
C ILE A 180 2.11 12.11 9.93
N GLY A 181 3.10 11.26 10.18
CA GLY A 181 4.15 10.90 9.24
C GLY A 181 5.44 11.69 9.43
N ASP A 182 5.59 12.38 10.57
CA ASP A 182 6.83 13.07 10.92
C ASP A 182 7.83 12.08 11.55
N ARG A 183 9.11 12.31 11.25
CA ARG A 183 10.17 11.43 11.74
C ARG A 183 10.41 11.66 13.23
N ILE A 184 10.30 10.60 14.03
CA ILE A 184 10.64 10.59 15.44
C ILE A 184 12.12 10.25 15.58
N ASP A 185 12.84 11.00 16.43
CA ASP A 185 14.22 10.66 16.79
C ASP A 185 14.21 9.40 17.68
N GLN A 186 15.15 8.49 17.46
CA GLN A 186 15.26 7.26 18.23
C GLN A 186 15.35 7.51 19.74
N LYS A 187 15.93 8.66 20.15
CA LYS A 187 16.03 9.05 21.57
C LYS A 187 14.68 9.35 22.23
N ASP A 188 13.67 9.74 21.43
CA ASP A 188 12.35 10.13 21.88
C ASP A 188 11.40 8.93 22.03
N VAL A 189 11.86 7.73 21.66
CA VAL A 189 11.12 6.49 21.83
C VAL A 189 11.51 5.79 23.14
N ASP A 190 10.56 5.05 23.73
CA ASP A 190 10.83 4.25 24.92
C ASP A 190 11.95 3.24 24.67
N GLN A 191 13.07 3.43 25.37
CA GLN A 191 14.30 2.70 25.11
C GLN A 191 14.23 1.22 25.50
N GLU A 192 13.38 0.88 26.47
CA GLU A 192 13.16 -0.53 26.84
C GLU A 192 12.39 -1.27 25.76
N THR A 193 11.30 -0.69 25.28
CA THR A 193 10.51 -1.19 24.15
C THR A 193 11.40 -1.30 22.91
N TYR A 194 12.20 -0.27 22.60
CA TYR A 194 13.11 -0.27 21.45
C TYR A 194 14.18 -1.37 21.54
N LYS A 195 14.81 -1.55 22.71
CA LYS A 195 15.82 -2.60 22.93
C LYS A 195 15.22 -4.00 22.78
N ARG A 196 14.03 -4.24 23.34
CA ARG A 196 13.32 -5.52 23.20
C ARG A 196 12.91 -5.77 21.75
N TRP A 197 12.28 -4.78 21.12
CA TRP A 197 11.93 -4.83 19.70
C TRP A 197 13.15 -5.19 18.84
N LYS A 198 14.28 -4.49 18.99
CA LYS A 198 15.51 -4.77 18.24
C LYS A 198 16.07 -6.17 18.51
N LYS A 199 16.01 -6.64 19.76
CA LYS A 199 16.43 -8.00 20.13
C LYS A 199 15.56 -9.04 19.42
N ASP A 200 14.25 -8.91 19.53
CA ASP A 200 13.29 -9.90 19.03
C ASP A 200 13.23 -9.88 17.50
N PHE A 201 13.30 -8.71 16.85
CA PHE A 201 13.43 -8.60 15.40
C PHE A 201 14.73 -9.21 14.86
N ASN A 202 15.85 -9.00 15.54
CA ASN A 202 17.12 -9.62 15.14
C ASN A 202 17.09 -11.13 15.34
N VAL A 203 16.37 -11.63 16.34
CA VAL A 203 16.17 -13.06 16.54
C VAL A 203 15.28 -13.63 15.43
N LEU A 204 14.17 -12.95 15.10
CA LEU A 204 13.26 -13.37 14.04
C LEU A 204 13.93 -13.34 12.67
N SER A 205 14.66 -12.26 12.33
CA SER A 205 15.34 -12.13 11.02
C SER A 205 16.51 -13.09 10.83
N ASN A 206 17.18 -13.51 11.92
CA ASN A 206 18.27 -14.48 11.86
C ASN A 206 17.80 -15.94 12.01
N ASN A 207 16.58 -16.19 12.53
CA ASN A 207 16.05 -17.53 12.76
C ASN A 207 14.83 -17.87 11.90
N ILE A 208 14.66 -17.27 10.72
CA ILE A 208 13.65 -17.73 9.75
C ILE A 208 14.10 -19.08 9.17
N ILE A 209 13.92 -20.13 9.97
CA ILE A 209 13.72 -21.49 9.49
C ILE A 209 12.33 -21.46 8.86
N ILE A 210 12.27 -21.66 7.54
CA ILE A 210 11.04 -21.87 6.80
C ILE A 210 10.29 -23.05 7.46
N MET A 211 9.36 -22.77 8.36
CA MET A 211 8.45 -23.77 8.90
C MET A 211 7.42 -24.09 7.81
N ARG A 212 7.78 -25.05 6.96
CA ARG A 212 6.82 -25.79 6.13
C ARG A 212 5.94 -26.60 7.08
N THR A 213 4.74 -26.12 7.36
CA THR A 213 3.64 -26.99 7.77
C THR A 213 2.65 -27.07 6.61
N THR A 214 2.33 -28.30 6.24
CA THR A 214 1.38 -28.65 5.19
C THR A 214 0.01 -28.08 5.54
N ASN A 215 -0.52 -27.23 4.66
CA ASN A 215 -1.83 -26.59 4.66
C ASN A 215 -1.86 -25.17 5.28
N TYR A 216 -1.43 -24.23 4.44
CA TYR A 216 -1.57 -22.76 4.53
C TYR A 216 -0.94 -22.06 5.75
N VAL A 217 0.25 -21.50 5.52
CA VAL A 217 0.86 -20.46 6.34
C VAL A 217 1.43 -19.41 5.39
N GLN A 218 0.84 -18.21 5.35
CA GLN A 218 1.53 -17.02 4.83
C GLN A 218 2.10 -16.31 6.06
N ILE A 219 3.37 -16.60 6.37
CA ILE A 219 4.17 -15.78 7.27
C ILE A 219 4.53 -14.54 6.49
N ASP A 220 3.98 -13.42 6.93
CA ASP A 220 4.48 -12.14 6.52
C ASP A 220 5.86 -11.90 7.16
N VAL A 221 6.86 -11.68 6.32
CA VAL A 221 8.21 -11.32 6.75
C VAL A 221 8.22 -9.81 6.93
N LEU A 222 8.23 -9.37 8.18
CA LEU A 222 8.49 -7.96 8.50
C LEU A 222 9.76 -7.53 7.77
N HIS A 223 9.63 -6.59 6.84
CA HIS A 223 10.72 -6.17 5.97
C HIS A 223 11.79 -5.45 6.80
N TYR A 224 12.97 -6.06 6.92
CA TYR A 224 14.15 -5.41 7.47
C TYR A 224 14.94 -4.73 6.33
N GLN A 225 14.84 -3.41 6.24
CA GLN A 225 15.76 -2.63 5.41
C GLN A 225 16.97 -2.20 6.26
N LYS A 226 18.16 -2.70 5.92
CA LYS A 226 19.41 -2.13 6.44
C LYS A 226 19.51 -0.69 5.95
N ILE A 227 19.49 0.26 6.89
CA ILE A 227 19.89 1.65 6.66
C ILE A 227 21.41 1.70 6.51
#